data_AF-A0A2E8EY67-F1
#
_entry.id   AF-A0A2E8EY67-F1
#
_cell.length_a   1.000
_cell.length_b   1.000
_cell.length_c   1.000
_cell.angle_alpha   90.00
_cell.angle_beta   90.00
_cell.angle_gamma   90.00
#
_symmetry.space_group_name_H-M   'P 1'
#
loop_
_entity.id
_entity.type
_entity.pdbx_description
1 polymer ?
#
loop_
_entity_poly.entity_id
_entity_poly.type
_entity_poly.pdbx_seq_one_letter_code
_entity_poly.pdbx_strand_id
1 'polypeptide(L)' 'MLVWDMMDFTPNGYDLAWSVHGSIFAYGIGLLDNALLQPLAEACMEEGRYEFMLTVNPLRVVGGTGSPVNPVAIL' A
#
# COMPACT_ATOMS: atom_id res chain seq x y z
N MET A 1 -8.34 5.59 -17.02
CA MET A 1 -8.17 6.21 -15.69
C MET A 1 -7.36 5.22 -14.88
N LEU A 2 -6.25 5.62 -14.25
CA LEU A 2 -5.55 4.75 -13.29
C LEU A 2 -6.43 4.66 -12.04
N VAL A 3 -7.49 3.85 -12.14
CA VAL A 3 -8.38 3.58 -11.01
C VAL A 3 -7.77 2.39 -10.31
N TRP A 4 -7.25 2.63 -9.12
CA TRP A 4 -6.95 1.56 -8.20
C TRP A 4 -8.18 1.37 -7.30
N ASP A 5 -8.43 0.12 -6.95
CA ASP A 5 -9.70 -0.33 -6.42
C ASP A 5 -9.88 0.11 -4.96
N MET A 6 -10.65 1.18 -4.73
CA MET A 6 -11.06 1.60 -3.38
C MET A 6 -12.19 0.70 -2.85
N MET A 7 -11.97 -0.61 -2.81
CA MET A 7 -12.89 -1.56 -2.20
C MET A 7 -12.49 -1.83 -0.74
N ASP A 8 -13.21 -1.21 0.18
CA ASP A 8 -13.24 -1.68 1.56
C ASP A 8 -14.14 -2.91 1.69
N PHE A 9 -13.83 -3.78 2.64
CA PHE A 9 -14.69 -4.90 2.99
C PHE A 9 -16.08 -4.41 3.40
N THR A 10 -17.12 -5.03 2.83
CA THR A 10 -18.52 -4.77 3.20
C THR A 10 -19.26 -6.06 3.59
N PRO A 11 -20.10 -6.05 4.64
CA PRO A 11 -20.38 -4.92 5.54
C PRO A 11 -19.21 -4.65 6.50
N ASN A 12 -18.81 -3.38 6.67
CA ASN A 12 -17.63 -3.04 7.46
C ASN A 12 -17.87 -3.05 8.99
N GLY A 13 -19.12 -3.12 9.45
CA GLY A 13 -19.48 -3.17 10.88
C GLY A 13 -19.40 -1.82 11.62
N TYR A 14 -19.13 -0.72 10.92
CA TYR A 14 -19.00 0.62 11.49
C TYR A 14 -19.96 1.59 10.80
N ASP A 15 -20.42 2.61 11.52
CA ASP A 15 -21.19 3.73 10.94
C ASP A 15 -20.25 4.77 10.30
N LEU A 16 -19.32 4.29 9.47
CA LEU A 16 -18.31 5.08 8.78
C LEU A 16 -18.23 4.65 7.32
N ALA A 17 -18.28 5.63 6.42
CA ALA A 17 -17.99 5.42 5.01
C ALA A 17 -16.48 5.21 4.80
N TRP A 18 -16.12 4.26 3.94
CA TRP A 18 -14.74 3.91 3.58
C TRP A 18 -13.81 3.65 4.79
N SER A 19 -13.81 2.43 5.31
CA SER A 19 -13.14 2.07 6.57
C SER A 19 -11.63 2.34 6.55
N VAL A 20 -10.83 1.50 5.91
CA VAL A 20 -9.37 1.67 5.87
C VAL A 20 -9.02 2.77 4.87
N HIS A 21 -9.68 2.78 3.71
CA HIS A 21 -9.40 3.78 2.66
C HIS A 21 -9.66 5.22 3.09
N GLY A 22 -10.60 5.46 4.03
CA GLY A 22 -10.87 6.78 4.59
C GLY A 22 -9.65 7.45 5.22
N SER A 23 -8.72 6.64 5.76
CA SER A 23 -7.51 7.15 6.40
C SER A 23 -6.55 7.88 5.45
N ILE A 24 -6.57 7.54 4.15
CA ILE A 24 -5.68 8.14 3.14
C ILE A 24 -5.89 9.65 3.07
N PHE A 25 -7.14 10.10 2.92
CA PHE A 25 -7.46 11.52 2.82
C PHE A 25 -7.71 12.18 4.19
N ALA A 26 -8.17 11.41 5.19
CA ALA A 26 -8.44 11.96 6.52
C ALA A 26 -7.15 12.24 7.31
N TYR A 27 -6.12 11.40 7.16
CA TYR A 27 -4.87 11.50 7.91
C TYR A 27 -3.63 11.67 7.02
N GLY A 28 -3.77 11.65 5.69
CA GLY A 28 -2.66 11.85 4.77
C GLY A 28 -1.69 10.67 4.70
N ILE A 29 -2.16 9.44 4.97
CA ILE A 29 -1.32 8.24 4.90
C ILE A 29 -1.27 7.66 3.48
N GLY A 30 -0.15 7.02 3.15
CA GLY A 30 -0.02 6.25 1.91
C GLY A 30 -0.54 4.81 2.07
N LEU A 31 -1.16 4.28 1.02
CA LEU A 31 -1.54 2.87 0.92
C LEU A 31 -0.75 2.20 -0.21
N LEU A 32 -0.06 1.12 0.13
CA LEU A 32 0.53 0.21 -0.83
C LEU A 32 -0.36 -1.02 -0.92
N ASP A 33 -0.86 -1.32 -2.10
CA ASP A 33 -1.74 -2.46 -2.31
C ASP A 33 -1.23 -3.35 -3.44
N ASN A 34 -1.67 -4.61 -3.41
CA ASN A 34 -1.35 -5.66 -4.36
C ASN A 34 0.16 -5.88 -4.52
N ALA A 35 0.90 -5.71 -3.41
CA ALA A 35 2.32 -5.94 -3.38
C ALA A 35 2.63 -7.45 -3.39
N LEU A 36 3.64 -7.84 -4.17
CA LEU A 36 4.17 -9.21 -4.14
C LEU A 36 5.10 -9.38 -2.93
N LEU A 37 4.53 -9.81 -1.80
CA LEU A 37 5.26 -9.89 -0.53
C LEU A 37 5.97 -11.23 -0.29
N GLN A 38 5.65 -12.28 -1.05
CA GLN A 38 6.22 -13.61 -0.83
C GLN A 38 7.76 -13.64 -0.86
N PRO A 39 8.45 -13.07 -1.88
CA PRO A 39 9.92 -13.10 -1.91
C PRO A 39 10.56 -12.34 -0.73
N LEU A 40 9.93 -11.25 -0.28
CA LEU A 40 10.37 -10.50 0.90
C LEU A 40 10.21 -11.33 2.18
N ALA A 41 9.08 -12.02 2.34
CA ALA A 41 8.83 -12.85 3.50
C ALA A 41 9.83 -14.01 3.60
N GLU A 42 10.17 -14.65 2.48
CA GLU A 42 11.20 -15.70 2.39
C GLU A 42 12.58 -15.16 2.80
N ALA A 43 13.01 -14.02 2.23
CA ALA A 43 14.29 -13.41 2.57
C ALA A 43 14.38 -12.97 4.06
N CYS A 44 13.31 -12.40 4.61
CA CYS A 44 13.27 -12.03 6.04
C CYS A 44 13.40 -13.25 6.96
N MET A 45 12.80 -14.39 6.57
CA MET A 45 12.88 -15.63 7.33
C MET A 45 14.28 -16.24 7.29
N GLU A 46 14.94 -16.21 6.14
CA GLU A 46 16.32 -16.70 5.96
C GLU A 46 17.34 -15.87 6.76
N GLU A 47 17.20 -14.54 6.71
CA GLU A 47 18.12 -13.60 7.38
C GLU A 47 17.78 -13.37 8.86
N GLY A 48 16.60 -13.80 9.33
CA GLY A 48 16.10 -13.51 10.66
C GLY A 48 15.91 -12.00 10.94
N ARG A 49 15.72 -11.20 9.88
CA ARG A 49 15.65 -9.73 9.92
C ARG A 49 14.37 -9.25 9.25
N TYR A 50 13.63 -8.39 9.95
CA TYR A 50 12.35 -7.83 9.47
C TYR A 50 12.36 -6.31 9.36
N GLU A 51 13.52 -5.70 9.63
CA GLU A 51 13.76 -4.27 9.45
C GLU A 51 14.69 -4.09 8.25
N PHE A 52 14.22 -3.30 7.27
CA PHE A 52 14.88 -3.08 6.00
C PHE A 52 14.49 -1.70 5.46
N MET A 53 15.28 -1.18 4.52
CA MET A 53 14.91 0.06 3.83
C MET A 53 13.87 -0.25 2.75
N LEU A 54 12.70 0.38 2.84
CA LEU A 54 11.67 0.31 1.80
C LEU A 54 11.72 1.58 0.95
N THR A 55 11.84 1.41 -0.37
CA THR A 55 11.70 2.51 -1.33
C THR A 55 10.40 2.36 -2.11
N VAL A 56 9.62 3.44 -2.16
CA VAL A 56 8.36 3.51 -2.91
C VAL A 56 8.40 4.77 -3.76
N ASN A 57 8.51 4.60 -5.07
CA ASN A 57 8.70 5.69 -6.03
C ASN A 57 7.49 5.79 -6.97
N PRO A 58 6.46 6.59 -6.63
CA PRO A 58 5.29 6.78 -7.48
C PRO A 58 5.61 7.55 -8.76
N LEU A 59 4.89 7.25 -9.83
CA LEU A 59 4.95 8.04 -11.06
C LEU A 59 4.34 9.43 -10.81
N ARG A 60 4.95 10.46 -11.40
CA ARG A 60 4.41 11.83 -11.33
C ARG A 60 3.23 11.99 -12.29
N VAL A 61 2.03 11.72 -11.80
CA VAL A 61 0.77 11.89 -12.54
C VAL A 61 0.08 13.18 -12.08
N VAL A 62 0.06 14.20 -12.94
CA VAL A 62 -0.59 15.49 -12.62
C VAL A 62 -2.09 15.27 -12.41
N GLY A 63 -2.60 15.64 -11.22
CA GLY A 63 -3.99 15.41 -10.83
C GLY A 63 -4.33 13.97 -10.45
N GLY A 64 -3.34 13.07 -10.39
CA GLY A 64 -3.54 11.69 -9.95
C GLY A 64 -3.71 11.59 -8.43
N THR A 65 -4.60 10.69 -8.00
CA THR A 65 -4.80 10.34 -6.57
C THR A 65 -3.94 9.14 -6.15
N GLY A 66 -3.22 8.53 -7.09
CA GLY A 66 -2.32 7.39 -6.90
C GLY A 66 -1.60 7.06 -8.22
N SER A 67 -0.69 6.10 -8.18
CA SER A 67 0.01 5.60 -9.36
C SER A 67 0.54 4.19 -9.14
N PRO A 68 0.74 3.39 -10.20
CA PRO A 68 1.54 2.18 -10.12
C PRO A 68 2.93 2.47 -9.56
N VAL A 69 3.47 1.52 -8.81
CA VAL A 69 4.80 1.57 -8.20
C VAL A 69 5.51 0.24 -8.40
N ASN A 70 6.85 0.27 -8.31
CA ASN A 70 7.66 -0.92 -8.10
C ASN A 70 8.39 -0.78 -6.75
N PRO A 71 7.77 -1.21 -5.64
CA PRO A 71 8.38 -1.09 -4.31
C PRO A 71 9.61 -2.00 -4.23
N VAL A 72 10.70 -1.48 -3.67
CA VAL A 72 11.92 -2.26 -3.46
C VAL A 72 12.27 -2.25 -1.98
N ALA A 73 12.34 -3.44 -1.40
CA ALA A 73 12.90 -3.67 -0.07
C ALA A 73 14.38 -3.99 -0.19
N ILE A 74 15.20 -3.34 0.63
CA ILE A 74 16.65 -3.52 0.70
C ILE A 74 16.97 -4.06 2.10
N LEU A 75 17.14 -5.38 2.14
CA LEU A 75 17.42 -6.18 3.35
C LEU A 75 18.92 -6.37 3.52
#